data_AF-A0A918QH78-F1
#
_entry.id   AF-A0A918QH78-F1
#
_cell.length_a   1.000
_cell.length_b   1.000
_cell.length_c   1.000
_cell.angle_alpha   90.00
_cell.angle_beta   90.00
_cell.angle_gamma   90.00
#
_symmetry.space_group_name_H-M   'P 1'
#
loop_
_entity.id
_entity.type
_entity.pdbx_description
1 polymer ?
#
loop_
_entity_poly.entity_id
_entity_poly.type
_entity_poly.pdbx_seq_one_letter_code
_entity_poly.pdbx_strand_id
1 'polypeptide(L)'
;MFCAAPGWGKPGPAAQPPFRDQASRQGVAEKQERLQGGVGPAGRGWQSGPVLIDGFEKAPLVAGEELLVLPGFWAAYLLWLCRTGEEDPEPEWFGADEADTDAAYEALNDEGRWPVFRIPFSDGHTAVVLACNHADDAGTEYFVSHPAWDRNGYLATIDGHQAGPGLSWRELTHIANTPDPHAPGVQAPYARLLLLLPALGDADLPGEAPRPAGRRAHPGGRRSRRSAAAGASPPP
;
A
#
# COMPACT_ATOMS: atom_id res chain seq x y z
N MET A 1 -9.68 -9.06 47.77
CA MET A 1 -10.75 -9.71 46.99
C MET A 1 -10.23 -9.82 45.57
N PHE A 2 -9.73 -11.02 45.22
CA PHE A 2 -9.11 -11.35 43.94
C PHE A 2 -10.21 -11.74 42.94
N CYS A 3 -10.15 -11.22 41.72
CA CYS A 3 -10.70 -11.89 40.54
C CYS A 3 -9.63 -11.88 39.45
N ALA A 4 -8.97 -13.03 39.31
CA ALA A 4 -8.17 -13.38 38.15
C ALA A 4 -9.09 -13.88 37.02
N ALA A 5 -8.81 -13.47 35.80
CA ALA A 5 -9.31 -14.12 34.58
C ALA A 5 -8.11 -14.70 33.80
N PRO A 6 -8.30 -15.78 33.02
CA PRO A 6 -7.23 -16.75 32.77
C PRO A 6 -6.49 -16.55 31.44
N GLY A 7 -5.18 -16.79 31.50
CA GLY A 7 -4.42 -17.61 30.56
C GLY A 7 -4.40 -17.21 29.08
N TRP A 8 -3.49 -16.32 28.70
CA TRP A 8 -2.85 -16.40 27.38
C TRP A 8 -1.48 -17.05 27.56
N GLY A 9 -1.34 -18.22 26.95
CA GLY A 9 -0.15 -19.05 26.99
C GLY A 9 1.06 -18.36 26.36
N LYS A 10 2.23 -18.93 26.64
CA LYS A 10 3.56 -18.55 26.13
C LYS A 10 3.56 -18.23 24.61
N PRO A 11 4.47 -17.35 24.13
CA PRO A 11 4.54 -16.99 22.73
C PRO A 11 4.85 -18.22 21.87
N GLY A 12 3.89 -18.61 21.03
CA GLY A 12 4.13 -19.49 19.90
C GLY A 12 4.76 -18.73 18.73
N PRO A 13 5.30 -19.42 17.71
CA PRO A 13 5.81 -18.76 16.52
C PRO A 13 4.74 -17.87 15.89
N ALA A 14 5.11 -16.64 15.54
CA ALA A 14 4.21 -15.64 14.96
C ALA A 14 3.47 -16.24 13.77
N ALA A 15 2.16 -16.46 13.93
CA ALA A 15 1.33 -17.00 12.87
C ALA A 15 1.20 -15.96 11.75
N GLN A 16 1.42 -16.37 10.50
CA GLN A 16 1.12 -15.54 9.34
C GLN A 16 -0.37 -15.18 9.35
N PRO A 17 -0.74 -13.89 9.21
CA PRO A 17 -2.14 -13.51 9.09
C PRO A 17 -2.76 -14.10 7.80
N PRO A 18 -4.06 -14.39 7.78
CA PRO A 18 -4.73 -15.07 6.67
C PRO A 18 -4.98 -14.10 5.51
N PHE A 19 -3.93 -13.67 4.81
CA PHE A 19 -4.07 -12.94 3.56
C PHE A 19 -4.29 -13.93 2.40
N ARG A 20 -5.35 -13.69 1.61
CA ARG A 20 -5.78 -14.57 0.50
C ARG A 20 -4.72 -14.61 -0.61
N ASP A 21 -4.02 -15.74 -0.69
CA ASP A 21 -2.85 -15.97 -1.53
C ASP A 21 -3.25 -16.69 -2.83
N GLN A 22 -3.42 -15.95 -3.95
CA GLN A 22 -3.32 -16.54 -5.31
C GLN A 22 -3.29 -15.52 -6.45
N ALA A 23 -3.98 -14.37 -6.34
CA ALA A 23 -4.00 -13.34 -7.40
C ALA A 23 -2.72 -12.47 -7.42
N SER A 24 -1.96 -12.46 -6.31
CA SER A 24 -0.75 -11.65 -6.11
C SER A 24 0.47 -12.06 -6.94
N ARG A 25 0.40 -13.20 -7.66
CA ARG A 25 1.56 -13.76 -8.38
C ARG A 25 1.82 -13.15 -9.76
N GLN A 26 0.81 -12.54 -10.39
CA GLN A 26 0.94 -12.07 -11.79
C GLN A 26 1.40 -10.61 -11.90
N GLY A 27 0.89 -9.69 -11.07
CA GLY A 27 1.22 -8.26 -11.18
C GLY A 27 2.69 -7.94 -10.88
N VAL A 28 3.27 -8.56 -9.84
CA VAL A 28 4.66 -8.30 -9.42
C VAL A 28 5.68 -8.92 -10.38
N ALA A 29 5.40 -10.11 -10.91
CA ALA A 29 6.31 -10.83 -11.81
C ALA A 29 6.40 -10.19 -13.20
N GLU A 30 5.32 -9.58 -13.70
CA GLU A 30 5.29 -8.94 -15.03
C GLU A 30 6.03 -7.60 -15.04
N LYS A 31 6.06 -6.88 -13.92
CA LYS A 31 6.84 -5.64 -13.75
C LYS A 31 8.35 -5.92 -13.57
N GLN A 32 8.67 -7.07 -12.95
CA GLN A 32 10.04 -7.55 -12.69
C GLN A 32 10.87 -7.79 -13.95
N GLU A 33 10.26 -8.20 -15.07
CA GLU A 33 10.99 -8.52 -16.31
C GLU A 33 11.61 -7.27 -16.97
N ARG A 34 11.17 -6.06 -16.60
CA ARG A 34 11.71 -4.78 -17.11
C ARG A 34 12.95 -4.27 -16.37
N LEU A 35 13.32 -4.84 -15.22
CA LEU A 35 14.41 -4.38 -14.35
C LEU A 35 15.83 -4.84 -14.76
N GLN A 36 16.00 -5.51 -15.92
CA GLN A 36 17.28 -6.12 -16.29
C GLN A 36 18.27 -5.23 -17.05
N GLY A 37 18.04 -3.91 -17.18
CA GLY A 37 18.93 -3.01 -17.91
C GLY A 37 19.39 -1.79 -17.11
N GLY A 38 20.59 -1.83 -16.51
CA GLY A 38 21.32 -0.64 -16.07
C GLY A 38 21.97 -0.76 -14.69
N VAL A 39 23.30 -0.67 -14.63
CA VAL A 39 24.12 -0.71 -13.41
C VAL A 39 24.77 0.67 -13.19
N GLY A 40 24.63 1.25 -12.00
CA GLY A 40 25.34 2.45 -11.54
C GLY A 40 25.67 2.37 -10.04
N PRO A 41 26.79 2.96 -9.56
CA PRO A 41 27.41 2.56 -8.30
C PRO A 41 26.87 3.30 -7.06
N ALA A 42 26.98 2.59 -5.93
CA ALA A 42 26.47 2.90 -4.60
C ALA A 42 27.08 4.15 -3.93
N GLY A 43 26.19 4.96 -3.33
CA GLY A 43 26.52 6.00 -2.35
C GLY A 43 26.14 5.57 -0.91
N ARG A 44 27.10 5.71 0.02
CA ARG A 44 26.96 5.59 1.49
C ARG A 44 25.94 6.62 2.02
N GLY A 45 25.17 6.40 3.08
CA GLY A 45 25.20 5.36 4.11
C GLY A 45 23.84 5.18 4.79
N TRP A 46 23.45 3.91 4.93
CA TRP A 46 22.25 3.45 5.62
C TRP A 46 22.69 2.81 6.92
N GLN A 47 22.38 3.41 8.08
CA GLN A 47 22.66 2.78 9.36
C GLN A 47 21.38 2.13 9.88
N SER A 48 21.34 0.79 9.74
CA SER A 48 20.38 -0.22 10.26
C SER A 48 19.64 -1.01 9.18
N GLY A 49 20.39 -1.64 8.25
CA GLY A 49 19.95 -2.72 7.35
C GLY A 49 18.95 -2.31 6.25
N PRO A 50 19.11 -2.78 4.99
CA PRO A 50 18.04 -2.60 4.02
C PRO A 50 16.82 -3.38 4.51
N VAL A 51 15.65 -2.73 4.59
CA VAL A 51 14.40 -3.47 4.40
C VAL A 51 14.54 -4.03 2.99
N LEU A 52 14.86 -5.32 2.89
CA LEU A 52 14.81 -6.04 1.63
C LEU A 52 13.34 -6.04 1.23
N ILE A 53 13.04 -5.20 0.25
CA ILE A 53 11.73 -5.20 -0.39
C ILE A 53 11.87 -6.17 -1.55
N ASP A 54 11.34 -7.38 -1.37
CA ASP A 54 11.36 -8.43 -2.38
C ASP A 54 10.94 -7.86 -3.75
N GLY A 55 11.80 -8.01 -4.76
CA GLY A 55 11.57 -7.52 -6.13
C GLY A 55 12.07 -6.10 -6.41
N PHE A 56 12.57 -5.36 -5.42
CA PHE A 56 13.08 -3.99 -5.57
C PHE A 56 14.56 -3.85 -5.17
N GLU A 57 15.31 -4.95 -5.15
CA GLU A 57 16.69 -4.99 -4.64
C GLU A 57 17.66 -4.12 -5.45
N LYS A 58 17.30 -3.79 -6.69
CA LYS A 58 18.10 -2.95 -7.59
C LYS A 58 17.54 -1.53 -7.74
N ALA A 59 16.40 -1.22 -7.14
CA ALA A 59 15.79 0.10 -7.23
C ALA A 59 16.60 1.13 -6.42
N PRO A 60 16.60 2.42 -6.82
CA PRO A 60 17.32 3.47 -6.11
C PRO A 60 16.52 3.94 -4.88
N LEU A 61 16.22 3.00 -3.99
CA LEU A 61 15.43 3.24 -2.80
C LEU A 61 16.13 4.28 -1.92
N VAL A 62 15.37 5.19 -1.31
CA VAL A 62 15.83 6.17 -0.32
C VAL A 62 14.81 6.30 0.81
N ALA A 63 15.26 6.64 2.02
CA ALA A 63 14.36 6.97 3.11
C ALA A 63 13.52 8.21 2.74
N GLY A 64 12.19 8.09 2.83
CA GLY A 64 11.24 9.13 2.45
C GLY A 64 10.81 10.02 3.61
N GLU A 65 11.11 9.65 4.86
CA GLU A 65 10.54 10.29 6.06
C GLU A 65 10.84 11.80 6.16
N GLU A 66 11.96 12.27 5.60
CA GLU A 66 12.30 13.69 5.53
C GLU A 66 11.41 14.49 4.56
N LEU A 67 10.77 13.84 3.58
CA LEU A 67 9.85 14.51 2.66
C LEU A 67 8.57 14.98 3.37
N LEU A 68 8.20 14.34 4.49
CA LEU A 68 6.97 14.64 5.24
C LEU A 68 6.94 16.07 5.82
N VAL A 69 8.10 16.73 5.92
CA VAL A 69 8.21 18.10 6.43
C VAL A 69 8.26 19.15 5.31
N LEU A 70 8.27 18.75 4.05
CA LEU A 70 8.21 19.69 2.94
C LEU A 70 6.86 20.43 2.96
N PRO A 71 6.87 21.77 2.88
CA PRO A 71 5.67 22.52 2.52
C PRO A 71 5.11 21.94 1.22
N GLY A 72 3.82 21.65 1.15
CA GLY A 72 3.20 21.03 -0.03
C GLY A 72 3.24 19.50 -0.09
N PHE A 73 3.94 18.78 0.80
CA PHE A 73 4.00 17.32 0.77
C PHE A 73 2.61 16.65 0.73
N TRP A 74 1.72 17.06 1.63
CA TRP A 74 0.39 16.44 1.71
C TRP A 74 -0.49 16.76 0.51
N ALA A 75 -0.36 17.97 -0.06
CA ALA A 75 -1.00 18.30 -1.32
C ALA A 75 -0.44 17.39 -2.43
N ALA A 76 0.87 17.36 -2.63
CA ALA A 76 1.51 16.53 -3.67
C ALA A 76 1.14 15.05 -3.56
N TYR A 77 1.01 14.53 -2.34
CA TYR A 77 0.70 13.12 -2.08
C TYR A 77 -0.79 12.76 -2.19
N LEU A 78 -1.72 13.64 -1.79
CA LEU A 78 -3.15 13.30 -1.64
C LEU A 78 -4.10 14.04 -2.58
N LEU A 79 -3.66 15.11 -3.26
CA LEU A 79 -4.57 15.95 -4.05
C LEU A 79 -5.32 15.15 -5.12
N TRP A 80 -4.68 14.16 -5.73
CA TRP A 80 -5.30 13.27 -6.71
C TRP A 80 -6.47 12.44 -6.13
N LEU A 81 -6.42 12.09 -4.84
CA LEU A 81 -7.47 11.34 -4.15
C LEU A 81 -8.72 12.19 -3.92
N CYS A 82 -8.57 13.52 -3.86
CA CYS A 82 -9.66 14.47 -3.66
C CYS A 82 -10.45 14.79 -4.94
N ARG A 83 -10.05 14.26 -6.11
CA ARG A 83 -10.76 14.47 -7.38
C ARG A 83 -12.10 13.71 -7.38
N THR A 84 -13.17 14.36 -6.92
CA THR A 84 -14.50 13.73 -6.79
C THR A 84 -15.57 14.25 -7.74
N GLY A 85 -15.30 15.24 -8.60
CA GLY A 85 -16.31 15.76 -9.52
C GLY A 85 -16.10 17.21 -9.96
N GLU A 86 -17.10 18.07 -9.71
CA GLU A 86 -17.29 19.37 -10.38
C GLU A 86 -16.21 20.43 -10.12
N GLU A 87 -15.44 20.29 -9.04
CA GLU A 87 -14.32 21.18 -8.71
C GLU A 87 -13.01 20.38 -8.68
N ASP A 88 -11.99 20.93 -9.33
CA ASP A 88 -10.63 20.39 -9.25
C ASP A 88 -10.04 20.73 -7.88
N PRO A 89 -9.43 19.77 -7.17
CA PRO A 89 -8.85 20.02 -5.86
C PRO A 89 -7.63 20.94 -5.99
N GLU A 90 -7.54 21.92 -5.08
CA GLU A 90 -6.48 22.94 -5.07
C GLU A 90 -5.49 22.69 -3.90
N PRO A 91 -4.18 22.96 -4.09
CA PRO A 91 -3.17 22.85 -3.03
C PRO A 91 -3.52 23.56 -1.71
N GLU A 92 -4.25 24.67 -1.80
CA GLU A 92 -4.65 25.54 -0.70
C GLU A 92 -5.56 24.82 0.30
N TRP A 93 -6.26 23.75 -0.11
CA TRP A 93 -7.07 22.92 0.79
C TRP A 93 -6.21 22.20 1.83
N PHE A 94 -4.93 22.00 1.53
CA PHE A 94 -3.91 21.45 2.43
C PHE A 94 -3.06 22.55 3.08
N GLY A 95 -3.37 23.83 2.84
CA GLY A 95 -2.60 24.97 3.33
C GLY A 95 -1.24 25.14 2.65
N ALA A 96 -1.07 24.60 1.43
CA ALA A 96 0.12 24.76 0.61
C ALA A 96 -0.18 25.67 -0.59
N ASP A 97 0.86 26.29 -1.15
CA ASP A 97 0.77 26.93 -2.46
C ASP A 97 1.23 25.97 -3.57
N GLU A 98 1.00 26.38 -4.82
CA GLU A 98 1.37 25.61 -6.02
C GLU A 98 2.88 25.34 -6.10
N ALA A 99 3.72 26.31 -5.76
CA ALA A 99 5.18 26.18 -5.88
C ALA A 99 5.75 25.18 -4.88
N ASP A 100 5.29 25.23 -3.62
CA ASP A 100 5.63 24.27 -2.58
C ASP A 100 5.16 22.86 -2.96
N THR A 101 3.94 22.76 -3.51
CA THR A 101 3.35 21.50 -3.95
C THR A 101 4.12 20.89 -5.11
N ASP A 102 4.50 21.68 -6.11
CA ASP A 102 5.30 21.24 -7.25
C ASP A 102 6.69 20.76 -6.81
N ALA A 103 7.37 21.50 -5.93
CA ALA A 103 8.66 21.10 -5.40
C ALA A 103 8.58 19.77 -4.61
N ALA A 104 7.52 19.59 -3.82
CA ALA A 104 7.29 18.33 -3.11
C ALA A 104 6.94 17.19 -4.08
N TYR A 105 6.16 17.46 -5.13
CA TYR A 105 5.81 16.49 -6.17
C TYR A 105 7.04 16.04 -6.95
N GLU A 106 7.92 16.95 -7.37
CA GLU A 106 9.19 16.64 -8.02
C GLU A 106 10.07 15.74 -7.12
N ALA A 107 10.17 16.06 -5.83
CA ALA A 107 10.95 15.27 -4.88
C ALA A 107 10.35 13.87 -4.65
N LEU A 108 9.02 13.76 -4.65
CA LEU A 108 8.31 12.48 -4.51
C LEU A 108 8.47 11.58 -5.74
N ASN A 109 8.58 12.18 -6.94
CA ASN A 109 8.59 11.48 -8.22
C ASN A 109 9.99 11.42 -8.89
N ASP A 110 11.06 11.69 -8.13
CA ASP A 110 12.44 11.59 -8.63
C ASP A 110 12.77 10.15 -9.08
N GLU A 111 13.04 9.96 -10.38
CA GLU A 111 13.37 8.64 -10.95
C GLU A 111 14.68 8.07 -10.40
N GLY A 112 15.60 8.93 -9.97
CA GLY A 112 16.88 8.55 -9.39
C GLY A 112 16.82 8.30 -7.88
N ARG A 113 15.67 8.55 -7.25
CA ARG A 113 15.48 8.42 -5.80
C ARG A 113 14.06 8.00 -5.48
N TRP A 114 13.84 6.74 -5.16
CA TRP A 114 12.52 6.18 -4.89
C TRP A 114 12.22 6.22 -3.38
N PRO A 115 11.34 7.14 -2.92
CA PRO A 115 11.08 7.29 -1.49
C PRO A 115 10.39 6.06 -0.89
N VAL A 116 10.89 5.64 0.27
CA VAL A 116 10.33 4.58 1.10
C VAL A 116 9.93 5.17 2.45
N PHE A 117 8.64 5.11 2.78
CA PHE A 117 8.13 5.51 4.09
C PHE A 117 7.88 4.27 4.93
N ARG A 118 8.59 4.14 6.05
CA ARG A 118 8.43 3.01 6.97
C ARG A 118 7.54 3.42 8.14
N ILE A 119 6.51 2.63 8.41
CA ILE A 119 5.48 2.90 9.40
C ILE A 119 5.47 1.73 10.40
N PRO A 120 6.35 1.76 11.42
CA PRO A 120 6.45 0.65 12.36
C PRO A 120 5.27 0.64 13.33
N PHE A 121 4.64 -0.51 13.54
CA PHE A 121 3.50 -0.69 14.44
C PHE A 121 3.66 -1.91 15.34
N SER A 122 2.66 -2.16 16.20
CA SER A 122 2.69 -3.23 17.22
C SER A 122 3.31 -4.56 16.75
N ASP A 123 3.98 -5.21 17.71
CA ASP A 123 4.54 -6.56 17.55
C ASP A 123 5.63 -6.64 16.46
N GLY A 124 6.40 -5.57 16.25
CA GLY A 124 7.54 -5.56 15.33
C GLY A 124 7.16 -5.53 13.86
N HIS A 125 5.89 -5.29 13.52
CA HIS A 125 5.46 -5.13 12.15
C HIS A 125 5.81 -3.74 11.62
N THR A 126 5.96 -3.62 10.31
CA THR A 126 6.16 -2.34 9.65
C THR A 126 5.35 -2.32 8.37
N ALA A 127 4.43 -1.38 8.25
CA ALA A 127 3.82 -1.06 6.96
C ALA A 127 4.79 -0.18 6.18
N VAL A 128 4.87 -0.39 4.88
CA VAL A 128 5.82 0.31 4.01
C VAL A 128 5.09 0.84 2.80
N VAL A 129 5.35 2.10 2.49
CA VAL A 129 4.87 2.80 1.30
C VAL A 129 6.08 3.10 0.44
N LEU A 130 6.09 2.57 -0.77
CA LEU A 130 7.18 2.74 -1.74
C LEU A 130 6.64 3.51 -2.94
N ALA A 131 7.21 4.68 -3.22
CA ALA A 131 6.96 5.40 -4.47
C ALA A 131 7.90 4.83 -5.56
N CYS A 132 7.31 4.11 -6.51
CA CYS A 132 7.97 3.52 -7.66
C CYS A 132 8.01 4.52 -8.80
N ASN A 133 9.11 5.26 -8.95
CA ASN A 133 9.22 6.35 -9.92
C ASN A 133 9.88 5.88 -11.23
N HIS A 134 9.18 5.05 -11.99
CA HIS A 134 9.58 4.75 -13.36
C HIS A 134 9.15 5.88 -14.30
N ALA A 135 10.01 6.28 -15.24
CA ALA A 135 9.73 7.31 -16.25
C ALA A 135 8.39 7.13 -16.98
N ASP A 136 8.01 5.88 -17.27
CA ASP A 136 6.81 5.55 -18.06
C ASP A 136 5.67 4.91 -17.23
N ASP A 137 5.92 4.55 -15.96
CA ASP A 137 5.01 3.70 -15.17
C ASP A 137 5.16 3.93 -13.66
N ALA A 138 5.00 5.20 -13.26
CA ALA A 138 5.06 5.61 -11.87
C ALA A 138 3.87 5.05 -11.07
N GLY A 139 4.13 4.64 -9.83
CA GLY A 139 3.09 4.12 -8.95
C GLY A 139 3.52 4.07 -7.50
N THR A 140 2.64 3.61 -6.62
CA THR A 140 2.94 3.42 -5.20
C THR A 140 2.60 2.00 -4.78
N GLU A 141 3.56 1.33 -4.14
CA GLU A 141 3.44 -0.02 -3.61
C GLU A 141 3.28 0.02 -2.10
N TYR A 142 2.39 -0.83 -1.60
CA TYR A 142 2.07 -0.95 -0.17
C TYR A 142 2.27 -2.39 0.28
N PHE A 143 3.04 -2.58 1.34
CA PHE A 143 3.29 -3.90 1.92
C PHE A 143 3.50 -3.83 3.43
N VAL A 144 3.44 -4.98 4.08
CA VAL A 144 3.76 -5.20 5.50
C VAL A 144 4.95 -6.12 5.58
N SER A 145 5.96 -5.72 6.33
CA SER A 145 7.11 -6.53 6.69
C SER A 145 7.08 -6.89 8.17
N HIS A 146 7.63 -8.06 8.52
CA HIS A 146 7.90 -8.44 9.89
C HIS A 146 9.22 -9.24 9.94
N PRO A 147 10.12 -9.01 10.92
CA PRO A 147 11.45 -9.65 10.94
C PRO A 147 11.47 -11.18 10.96
N ALA A 148 10.38 -11.80 11.43
CA ALA A 148 10.22 -13.25 11.43
C ALA A 148 9.57 -13.81 10.16
N TRP A 149 9.25 -12.98 9.17
CA TRP A 149 8.68 -13.44 7.90
C TRP A 149 9.77 -13.54 6.84
N ASP A 150 9.71 -14.60 6.03
CA ASP A 150 10.64 -14.81 4.92
C ASP A 150 10.32 -13.91 3.70
N ARG A 151 9.16 -13.26 3.69
CA ARG A 151 8.68 -12.41 2.60
C ARG A 151 7.76 -11.30 3.11
N ASN A 152 7.63 -10.24 2.33
CA ASN A 152 6.68 -9.16 2.60
C ASN A 152 5.22 -9.59 2.30
N GLY A 153 4.28 -9.14 3.13
CA GLY A 153 2.85 -9.25 2.90
C GLY A 153 2.36 -8.08 2.05
N TYR A 154 1.87 -8.35 0.84
CA TYR A 154 1.41 -7.31 -0.08
C TYR A 154 0.02 -6.76 0.30
N LEU A 155 -0.13 -5.43 0.30
CA LEU A 155 -1.37 -4.74 0.64
C LEU A 155 -2.07 -4.15 -0.58
N ALA A 156 -1.37 -3.34 -1.37
CA ALA A 156 -1.93 -2.66 -2.52
C ALA A 156 -0.86 -2.14 -3.49
N THR A 157 -1.26 -1.90 -4.73
CA THR A 157 -0.54 -1.06 -5.70
C THR A 157 -1.49 0.04 -6.16
N ILE A 158 -0.97 1.24 -6.36
CA ILE A 158 -1.65 2.40 -6.94
C ILE A 158 -0.81 2.88 -8.14
N ASP A 159 -1.25 2.57 -9.36
CA ASP A 159 -0.55 2.92 -10.63
C ASP A 159 -1.51 3.57 -11.64
N GLY A 160 -2.48 4.34 -11.13
CA GLY A 160 -3.66 4.82 -11.87
C GLY A 160 -4.88 3.92 -11.66
N HIS A 161 -4.68 2.67 -11.24
CA HIS A 161 -5.73 1.84 -10.64
C HIS A 161 -5.26 1.31 -9.28
N GLN A 162 -6.21 0.96 -8.42
CA GLN A 162 -5.91 0.23 -7.20
C GLN A 162 -5.99 -1.28 -7.45
N ALA A 163 -4.91 -1.99 -7.11
CA ALA A 163 -4.84 -3.45 -7.08
C ALA A 163 -4.50 -3.93 -5.65
N GLY A 164 -4.85 -5.18 -5.34
CA GLY A 164 -4.55 -5.82 -4.07
C GLY A 164 -5.74 -5.93 -3.10
N PRO A 165 -5.55 -6.58 -1.94
CA PRO A 165 -6.59 -6.71 -0.93
C PRO A 165 -7.00 -5.35 -0.32
N GLY A 166 -6.09 -4.37 -0.33
CA GLY A 166 -6.27 -3.10 0.38
C GLY A 166 -6.26 -3.27 1.89
N LEU A 167 -6.39 -2.14 2.59
CA LEU A 167 -6.64 -2.08 4.02
C LEU A 167 -8.13 -1.91 4.30
N SER A 168 -8.62 -2.52 5.37
CA SER A 168 -9.86 -2.09 6.01
C SER A 168 -9.64 -0.82 6.83
N TRP A 169 -10.72 -0.07 7.13
CA TRP A 169 -10.63 1.09 8.02
C TRP A 169 -10.07 0.71 9.40
N ARG A 170 -10.46 -0.47 9.90
CA ARG A 170 -9.97 -1.00 11.18
C ARG A 170 -8.47 -1.27 11.16
N GLU A 171 -7.93 -1.83 10.08
CA GLU A 171 -6.49 -2.10 9.97
C GLU A 171 -5.70 -0.80 9.83
N LEU A 172 -6.16 0.13 8.99
CA LEU A 172 -5.54 1.45 8.83
C LEU A 172 -5.50 2.21 10.17
N THR A 173 -6.63 2.28 10.88
CA THR A 173 -6.69 2.96 12.19
C THR A 173 -5.90 2.23 13.28
N HIS A 174 -5.82 0.90 13.23
CA HIS A 174 -4.93 0.15 14.12
C HIS A 174 -3.47 0.55 13.88
N ILE A 175 -2.98 0.46 12.64
CA ILE A 175 -1.61 0.82 12.29
C ILE A 175 -1.32 2.27 12.66
N ALA A 176 -2.21 3.22 12.38
CA ALA A 176 -2.01 4.63 12.71
C ALA A 176 -1.86 4.88 14.23
N ASN A 177 -2.59 4.13 15.07
CA ASN A 177 -2.69 4.38 16.51
C ASN A 177 -1.81 3.48 17.38
N THR A 178 -1.10 2.50 16.80
CA THR A 178 -0.20 1.60 17.55
C THR A 178 1.27 1.73 17.12
N PRO A 179 1.88 2.92 17.23
CA PRO A 179 3.29 3.09 16.90
C PRO A 179 4.19 2.21 17.78
N ASP A 180 5.23 1.65 17.18
CA ASP A 180 6.40 1.18 17.93
C ASP A 180 7.32 2.39 18.17
N PRO A 181 7.40 2.92 19.41
CA PRO A 181 8.15 4.12 19.72
C PRO A 181 9.67 3.92 19.66
N HIS A 182 10.15 2.68 19.60
CA HIS A 182 11.56 2.35 19.57
C HIS A 182 12.07 2.04 18.16
N ALA A 183 11.17 1.74 17.23
CA ALA A 183 11.52 1.53 15.84
C ALA A 183 11.70 2.89 15.11
N PRO A 184 12.71 3.02 14.24
CA PRO A 184 12.80 4.19 13.38
C PRO A 184 11.63 4.20 12.39
N GLY A 185 11.20 5.38 11.93
CA GLY A 185 10.19 5.53 10.88
C GLY A 185 9.17 6.63 11.20
N VAL A 186 8.04 6.61 10.50
CA VAL A 186 6.95 7.57 10.68
C VAL A 186 6.18 7.28 11.98
N GLN A 187 6.31 8.19 12.94
CA GLN A 187 5.72 8.04 14.28
C GLN A 187 4.43 8.84 14.47
N ALA A 188 4.28 9.98 13.78
CA ALA A 188 3.11 10.85 13.98
C ALA A 188 1.81 10.18 13.53
N PRO A 189 0.79 10.01 14.39
CA PRO A 189 -0.43 9.26 14.06
C PRO A 189 -1.14 9.75 12.80
N TYR A 190 -1.25 11.07 12.62
CA TYR A 190 -1.87 11.65 11.43
C TYR A 190 -1.09 11.30 10.15
N ALA A 191 0.25 11.37 10.18
CA ALA A 191 1.08 11.09 9.02
C ALA A 191 0.99 9.61 8.61
N ARG A 192 0.95 8.71 9.60
CA ARG A 192 0.76 7.27 9.39
C ARG A 192 -0.58 6.97 8.73
N LEU A 193 -1.64 7.63 9.20
CA LEU A 193 -2.98 7.53 8.63
C LEU A 193 -3.01 8.03 7.19
N LEU A 194 -2.49 9.24 6.94
CA LEU A 194 -2.53 9.87 5.63
C LEU A 194 -1.69 9.12 4.59
N LEU A 195 -0.51 8.61 4.97
CA LEU A 195 0.33 7.76 4.09
C LEU A 195 -0.33 6.44 3.70
N LEU A 196 -1.21 5.88 4.55
CA LEU A 196 -1.88 4.60 4.26
C LEU A 196 -3.26 4.77 3.65
N LEU A 197 -3.79 5.99 3.65
CA LEU A 197 -5.13 6.30 3.18
C LEU A 197 -5.37 5.85 1.73
N PRO A 198 -4.43 6.00 0.77
CA PRO A 198 -4.68 5.53 -0.60
C PRO A 198 -4.79 4.00 -0.73
N ALA A 199 -4.27 3.23 0.23
CA ALA A 199 -4.39 1.78 0.25
C ALA A 199 -5.70 1.30 0.88
N LEU A 200 -6.56 2.19 1.39
CA LEU A 200 -7.87 1.84 1.93
C LEU A 200 -8.74 1.22 0.83
N GLY A 201 -9.02 -0.07 0.93
CA GLY A 201 -9.81 -0.84 -0.04
C GLY A 201 -11.23 -1.16 0.43
N ASP A 202 -11.58 -0.72 1.64
CA ASP A 202 -12.86 -1.05 2.26
C ASP A 202 -14.05 -0.35 1.59
N ALA A 203 -15.13 -1.09 1.37
CA ALA A 203 -16.44 -0.54 1.00
C ALA A 203 -17.28 -0.16 2.23
N ASP A 204 -16.94 -0.71 3.41
CA ASP A 204 -17.59 -0.46 4.70
C ASP A 204 -16.91 0.71 5.43
N LEU A 205 -16.85 1.86 4.76
CA LEU A 205 -16.59 3.11 5.46
C LEU A 205 -17.69 3.34 6.51
N PRO A 206 -17.39 3.91 7.70
CA PRO A 206 -18.42 4.32 8.64
C PRO A 206 -19.45 5.19 7.93
N GLY A 207 -20.74 5.07 8.25
CA GLY A 207 -21.84 5.71 7.51
C GLY A 207 -21.79 7.26 7.45
N GLU A 208 -20.89 7.87 8.22
CA GLU A 208 -20.58 9.31 8.21
C GLU A 208 -19.56 9.71 7.14
N ALA A 209 -18.86 8.75 6.52
CA ALA A 209 -17.96 9.00 5.41
C ALA A 209 -18.75 9.16 4.10
N PRO A 210 -18.44 10.17 3.27
CA PRO A 210 -19.00 10.27 1.93
C PRO A 210 -18.70 8.99 1.14
N ARG A 211 -19.73 8.32 0.62
CA ARG A 211 -19.53 7.16 -0.23
C ARG A 211 -18.77 7.57 -1.50
N PRO A 212 -17.64 6.93 -1.84
CA PRO A 212 -17.08 7.08 -3.17
C PRO A 212 -18.07 6.50 -4.18
N ALA A 213 -18.59 7.36 -5.07
CA ALA A 213 -19.49 6.96 -6.12
C ALA A 213 -18.70 6.23 -7.22
N GLY A 214 -18.70 4.89 -7.24
CA GLY A 214 -18.12 4.22 -8.40
C GLY A 214 -17.82 2.74 -8.32
N ARG A 215 -18.78 1.88 -7.98
CA ARG A 215 -18.76 0.51 -8.54
C ARG A 215 -20.18 0.01 -8.79
N ARG A 216 -20.65 0.19 -10.03
CA ARG A 216 -21.76 -0.62 -10.53
C ARG A 216 -21.26 -2.06 -10.64
N ALA A 217 -21.59 -2.89 -9.66
CA ALA A 217 -21.54 -4.33 -9.81
C ALA A 217 -22.41 -4.69 -11.03
N HIS A 218 -21.80 -5.18 -12.10
CA HIS A 218 -22.51 -5.63 -13.28
C HIS A 218 -23.12 -7.02 -12.99
N PRO A 219 -24.46 -7.18 -12.97
CA PRO A 219 -25.05 -8.48 -12.73
C PRO A 219 -25.20 -9.22 -14.06
N GLY A 220 -24.51 -10.34 -14.18
CA GLY A 220 -24.96 -11.46 -15.02
C GLY A 220 -24.22 -11.67 -16.33
N GLY A 221 -23.73 -12.90 -16.52
CA GLY A 221 -23.19 -13.31 -17.80
C GLY A 221 -22.58 -14.72 -17.89
N ARG A 222 -22.97 -15.69 -17.06
CA ARG A 222 -22.61 -17.10 -17.34
C ARG A 222 -23.47 -17.61 -18.51
N ARG A 223 -22.97 -17.46 -19.73
CA ARG A 223 -23.38 -18.31 -20.87
C ARG A 223 -22.31 -19.38 -21.06
N SER A 224 -22.57 -20.57 -20.51
CA SER A 224 -21.83 -21.78 -20.89
C SER A 224 -22.31 -22.21 -22.28
N ARG A 225 -21.39 -22.36 -23.24
CA ARG A 225 -21.65 -22.98 -24.55
C ARG A 225 -20.79 -24.23 -24.71
N ARG A 226 -21.48 -25.34 -25.00
CA ARG A 226 -21.06 -26.58 -25.71
C ARG A 226 -20.05 -27.47 -24.98
N SER A 227 -20.10 -28.80 -25.04
CA SER A 227 -20.61 -29.76 -26.05
C SER A 227 -21.15 -31.01 -25.34
N ALA A 228 -22.31 -31.57 -25.71
CA ALA A 228 -22.49 -32.65 -26.69
C ALA A 228 -21.75 -33.97 -26.36
N ALA A 229 -22.48 -34.96 -25.83
CA ALA A 229 -22.45 -36.38 -26.23
C ALA A 229 -23.47 -37.22 -25.43
N ALA A 230 -24.16 -38.12 -26.14
CA ALA A 230 -24.88 -39.34 -25.72
C ALA A 230 -26.09 -39.17 -24.76
N GLY A 231 -27.25 -39.81 -24.95
CA GLY A 231 -27.73 -40.81 -25.90
C GLY A 231 -29.11 -41.33 -25.44
N ALA A 232 -29.74 -42.16 -26.29
CA ALA A 232 -30.90 -43.02 -26.06
C ALA A 232 -32.33 -42.45 -26.25
N SER A 233 -33.03 -43.02 -27.24
CA SER A 233 -34.46 -42.91 -27.56
C SER A 233 -35.38 -43.43 -26.45
N PRO A 234 -36.66 -43.01 -26.42
CA PRO A 234 -37.74 -43.77 -25.79
C PRO A 234 -38.61 -44.52 -26.85
N PRO A 235 -39.19 -45.69 -26.52
CA PRO A 235 -40.28 -46.28 -27.28
C PRO A 235 -41.66 -45.77 -26.78
N PRO A 236 -42.76 -46.02 -27.52
CA PRO A 236 -44.11 -45.84 -27.00
C PRO A 236 -44.47 -46.87 -25.91
#